data_AF-A0A432HXB4-F1
#
_entry.id   AF-A0A432HXB4-F1
#
_cell.length_a   1.000
_cell.length_b   1.000
_cell.length_c   1.000
_cell.angle_alpha   90.00
_cell.angle_beta   90.00
_cell.angle_gamma   90.00
#
_symmetry.space_group_name_H-M   'P 1'
#
loop_
_entity.id
_entity.type
_entity.pdbx_description
1 polymer ?
#
loop_
_entity_poly.entity_id
_entity_poly.type
_entity_poly.pdbx_seq_one_letter_code
_entity_poly.pdbx_strand_id
1 'polypeptide(L)'
;MLSIIDRYILRETLRMVFLCLLVFTFILMINPIMGVVQELLTKGVGGWTIAQLMLTLVPQALGVTIPMAVLIGLLMGLGRLSGDRETVALQACGISIYRMLRPVAVLGAVAMAATTYVLIVAVPDANQAFREIIFHTMATRAEDEV
;
A
#
# COMPACT_ATOMS: atom_id res chain seq x y z
N MET A 1 -21.01 -12.96 13.13
CA MET A 1 -20.63 -11.99 14.20
C MET A 1 -19.18 -12.25 14.57
N LEU A 2 -18.33 -11.22 14.63
CA LEU A 2 -16.91 -11.38 14.98
C LEU A 2 -16.80 -11.72 16.46
N SER A 3 -16.11 -12.82 16.78
CA SER A 3 -15.82 -13.14 18.18
C SER A 3 -14.70 -12.24 18.70
N ILE A 4 -14.58 -12.14 20.03
CA ILE A 4 -13.56 -11.30 20.70
C ILE A 4 -12.15 -11.68 20.22
N ILE A 5 -11.91 -12.97 19.99
CA ILE A 5 -10.64 -13.51 19.50
C ILE A 5 -10.36 -13.06 18.07
N ASP A 6 -11.37 -13.09 17.19
CA ASP A 6 -11.21 -12.66 15.80
C ASP A 6 -10.82 -11.18 15.74
N ARG A 7 -11.50 -10.35 16.55
CA ARG A 7 -11.20 -8.92 16.65
C ARG A 7 -9.80 -8.68 17.23
N TYR A 8 -9.36 -9.49 18.20
CA TYR A 8 -8.04 -9.39 18.78
C TYR A 8 -6.94 -9.72 17.76
N ILE A 9 -7.05 -10.86 17.06
CA ILE A 9 -6.11 -11.27 16.01
C ILE A 9 -6.06 -10.20 14.91
N LEU A 10 -7.23 -9.73 14.43
CA LEU A 10 -7.28 -8.68 13.41
C LEU A 10 -6.62 -7.39 13.87
N ARG A 11 -6.86 -6.95 15.11
CA ARG A 11 -6.27 -5.72 15.64
C ARG A 11 -4.77 -5.80 15.72
N GLU A 12 -4.25 -6.95 16.15
CA GLU A 12 -2.81 -7.15 16.26
C GLU A 12 -2.14 -7.17 14.89
N THR A 13 -2.68 -7.95 13.96
CA THR A 13 -2.16 -8.02 12.60
C THR A 13 -2.30 -6.68 11.86
N LEU A 14 -3.45 -6.01 11.93
CA LEU A 14 -3.70 -4.76 11.20
C LEU A 14 -2.74 -3.64 11.58
N ARG A 15 -2.34 -3.55 12.85
CA ARG A 15 -1.34 -2.56 13.30
C ARG A 15 -0.03 -2.74 12.55
N MET A 16 0.44 -3.98 12.47
CA MET A 16 1.70 -4.32 11.80
C MET A 16 1.58 -4.19 10.29
N VAL A 17 0.47 -4.62 9.68
CA VAL A 17 0.20 -4.41 8.25
C VAL A 17 0.21 -2.94 7.91
N PHE A 18 -0.46 -2.08 8.68
CA PHE A 18 -0.49 -0.64 8.43
C PHE A 18 0.90 0.00 8.54
N LEU A 19 1.67 -0.38 9.57
CA LEU A 19 3.05 0.09 9.73
C LEU A 19 3.92 -0.32 8.53
N CYS A 20 3.89 -1.61 8.13
CA CYS A 20 4.62 -2.11 6.98
C CYS A 20 4.19 -1.44 5.68
N LEU A 21 2.88 -1.20 5.50
CA LEU A 21 2.35 -0.54 4.31
C LEU A 21 2.90 0.88 4.17
N LEU A 22 2.89 1.65 5.26
CA LEU A 22 3.41 3.01 5.29
C LEU A 22 4.91 3.02 4.97
N VAL A 23 5.68 2.17 5.67
CA VAL A 23 7.13 2.09 5.51
C VAL A 23 7.52 1.65 4.10
N PHE A 24 6.93 0.57 3.58
CA PHE A 24 7.24 0.08 2.23
C PHE A 24 6.82 1.08 1.16
N THR A 25 5.65 1.69 1.28
CA THR A 25 5.19 2.71 0.32
C THR A 25 6.15 3.89 0.31
N PHE A 26 6.55 4.39 1.49
CA PHE A 26 7.50 5.48 1.58
C PHE A 26 8.85 5.13 0.95
N ILE A 27 9.43 3.97 1.31
CA ILE A 27 10.74 3.54 0.79
C ILE A 27 10.70 3.37 -0.72
N LEU A 28 9.66 2.72 -1.26
CA LEU A 28 9.55 2.48 -2.71
C LEU A 28 9.32 3.77 -3.50
N MET A 29 8.69 4.78 -2.91
CA MET A 29 8.45 6.06 -3.56
C MET A 29 9.67 6.99 -3.59
N ILE A 30 10.69 6.80 -2.74
CA ILE A 30 11.86 7.69 -2.69
C ILE A 30 12.53 7.82 -4.07
N ASN A 31 12.81 6.70 -4.75
CA ASN A 31 13.51 6.72 -6.05
C ASN A 31 12.67 7.39 -7.15
N PRO A 32 11.40 7.00 -7.39
CA PRO A 32 10.53 7.66 -8.36
C PRO A 32 10.36 9.16 -8.11
N ILE A 33 10.17 9.56 -6.85
CA ILE A 33 10.04 10.97 -6.47
C ILE A 33 11.30 11.74 -6.86
N MET A 34 12.48 11.23 -6.51
CA MET A 34 13.75 11.89 -6.82
C MET A 34 13.98 12.03 -8.32
N GLY A 35 13.68 10.99 -9.11
CA GLY A 35 13.83 11.05 -10.57
C GLY A 35 12.94 12.12 -11.20
N VAL A 36 11.65 12.15 -10.83
CA VAL A 36 10.69 13.10 -11.40
C VAL A 36 10.97 14.53 -10.93
N VAL A 37 11.34 14.73 -9.66
CA VAL A 37 11.69 16.07 -9.14
C VAL A 37 12.92 16.63 -9.85
N GLN A 38 13.98 15.84 -10.04
CA GLN A 38 15.19 16.29 -10.73
C GLN A 38 14.89 16.72 -12.17
N GLU A 39 14.16 15.89 -12.92
CA GLU A 39 13.82 16.19 -14.31
C GLU A 39 12.96 17.46 -14.46
N LEU A 40 11.97 17.63 -13.58
CA LEU A 40 11.03 18.75 -13.65
C LEU A 40 11.64 20.07 -13.16
N LEU A 41 12.54 20.03 -12.17
CA LEU A 41 13.27 21.22 -11.73
C LEU A 41 14.23 21.72 -12.80
N THR A 42 14.95 20.82 -13.49
CA THR A 42 15.80 21.20 -14.63
C THR A 42 14.99 21.83 -15.76
N LYS A 43 13.74 21.40 -15.94
CA LYS A 43 12.80 21.99 -16.89
C LYS A 43 12.05 23.20 -16.32
N GLY A 44 12.31 23.66 -15.09
CA GLY A 44 11.68 24.84 -14.49
C GLY A 44 10.17 24.75 -14.25
N VAL A 45 9.62 23.54 -14.11
CA VAL A 45 8.18 23.30 -13.94
C VAL A 45 7.69 23.78 -12.57
N GLY A 46 6.48 24.35 -12.50
CA GLY A 46 5.90 24.85 -11.25
C GLY A 46 5.71 23.75 -10.19
N GLY A 47 5.97 24.08 -8.92
CA GLY A 47 5.92 23.10 -7.82
C GLY A 47 4.56 22.42 -7.62
N TRP A 48 3.46 23.07 -8.01
CA TRP A 48 2.12 22.47 -7.98
C TRP A 48 1.99 21.28 -8.93
N THR A 49 2.46 21.42 -10.17
CA THR A 49 2.47 20.34 -11.17
C THR A 49 3.34 19.18 -10.71
N ILE A 50 4.47 19.46 -10.05
CA ILE A 50 5.33 18.43 -9.45
C ILE A 50 4.56 17.65 -8.40
N ALA A 51 3.86 18.31 -7.47
CA ALA A 51 3.07 17.65 -6.44
C ALA A 51 1.96 16.76 -7.02
N GLN A 52 1.28 17.21 -8.08
CA GLN A 52 0.28 16.40 -8.79
C GLN A 52 0.91 15.16 -9.42
N LEU A 53 2.07 15.29 -10.08
CA LEU A 53 2.80 14.15 -10.63
C LEU A 53 3.25 13.18 -9.53
N MET A 54 3.71 13.66 -8.37
CA MET A 54 4.04 12.79 -7.24
C MET A 54 2.85 11.94 -6.78
N LEU A 55 1.65 12.53 -6.73
CA LEU A 55 0.43 11.81 -6.33
C LEU A 55 0.08 10.68 -7.31
N THR A 56 0.36 10.85 -8.61
CA THR A 56 0.14 9.78 -9.61
C THR A 56 1.08 8.59 -9.44
N LEU A 57 2.18 8.72 -8.69
CA LEU A 57 3.10 7.61 -8.41
C LEU A 57 2.63 6.72 -7.24
N VAL A 58 1.75 7.24 -6.37
CA VAL A 58 1.28 6.51 -5.18
C VAL A 58 0.57 5.19 -5.53
N PRO A 59 -0.37 5.13 -6.51
CA PRO A 59 -1.06 3.90 -6.85
C PRO A 59 -0.12 2.79 -7.35
N GLN A 60 0.94 3.15 -8.08
CA GLN A 60 1.95 2.19 -8.52
C GLN A 60 2.67 1.55 -7.34
N ALA A 61 3.08 2.35 -6.35
CA ALA A 61 3.69 1.83 -5.14
C ALA A 61 2.71 0.93 -4.36
N LEU A 62 1.47 1.37 -4.16
CA LEU A 62 0.44 0.61 -3.46
C LEU A 62 0.14 -0.75 -4.09
N GLY A 63 0.20 -0.86 -5.42
CA GLY A 63 -0.01 -2.13 -6.14
C GLY A 63 0.93 -3.25 -5.71
N VAL A 64 2.12 -2.91 -5.22
CA VAL A 64 3.13 -3.87 -4.75
C VAL A 64 3.24 -3.88 -3.22
N THR A 65 3.07 -2.72 -2.57
CA THR A 65 3.29 -2.61 -1.12
C THR A 65 2.15 -3.21 -0.30
N ILE A 66 0.91 -3.21 -0.80
CA ILE A 66 -0.24 -3.85 -0.12
C ILE A 66 0.00 -5.35 0.13
N PRO A 67 0.26 -6.19 -0.89
CA PRO A 67 0.48 -7.61 -0.67
C PRO A 67 1.73 -7.90 0.19
N MET A 68 2.80 -7.12 0.00
CA MET A 68 4.01 -7.24 0.83
C MET A 68 3.75 -6.91 2.31
N ALA A 69 3.04 -5.81 2.58
CA ALA A 69 2.73 -5.37 3.92
C ALA A 69 1.80 -6.36 4.65
N VAL A 70 0.85 -6.94 3.92
CA VAL A 70 -0.06 -7.97 4.47
C VAL A 70 0.72 -9.23 4.84
N LEU A 71 1.63 -9.68 3.98
CA LEU A 71 2.50 -10.84 4.27
C LEU A 71 3.33 -10.60 5.53
N ILE A 72 4.10 -9.52 5.58
CA ILE A 72 4.98 -9.22 6.71
C ILE A 72 4.17 -8.95 7.98
N GLY A 73 3.08 -8.20 7.89
CA GLY A 73 2.24 -7.91 9.04
C GLY A 73 1.55 -9.14 9.61
N LEU A 74 1.19 -10.11 8.77
CA LEU A 74 0.71 -11.43 9.23
C LEU A 74 1.80 -12.22 9.94
N LEU A 75 3.01 -12.29 9.37
CA LEU A 75 4.14 -12.98 9.98
C LEU A 75 4.49 -12.39 11.35
N MET A 76 4.53 -11.05 11.46
CA MET A 76 4.82 -10.37 12.71
C MET A 76 3.68 -10.51 13.73
N GLY A 77 2.44 -10.28 13.32
CA GLY A 77 1.28 -10.36 14.22
C GLY A 77 1.09 -11.77 14.77
N LEU A 78 1.04 -12.78 13.88
CA LEU A 78 0.92 -14.18 14.30
C LEU A 78 2.17 -14.69 15.01
N GLY A 79 3.35 -14.21 14.61
CA GLY A 79 4.62 -14.48 15.27
C GLY A 79 4.63 -14.01 16.73
N ARG A 80 4.08 -12.82 17.02
CA ARG A 80 3.94 -12.32 18.39
C ARG A 80 3.00 -13.20 19.21
N LEU A 81 1.81 -13.52 18.69
CA LEU A 81 0.87 -14.43 19.38
C LEU A 81 1.51 -15.79 19.67
N SER A 82 2.37 -16.29 18.76
CA SER A 82 3.09 -17.54 18.96
C SER A 82 4.23 -17.42 19.98
N GLY A 83 4.96 -16.30 19.98
CA GLY A 83 6.04 -16.02 20.92
C GLY A 83 5.54 -15.88 22.37
N ASP A 84 4.39 -15.23 22.53
CA ASP A 84 3.72 -15.05 23.82
C ASP A 84 2.93 -16.31 24.26
N ARG A 85 3.02 -17.41 23.49
CA ARG A 85 2.30 -18.68 23.68
C ARG A 85 0.77 -18.55 23.73
N GLU A 86 0.21 -17.45 23.24
CA GLU A 86 -1.24 -17.22 23.17
C GLU A 86 -1.91 -18.24 22.23
N THR A 87 -1.25 -18.58 21.11
CA THR A 87 -1.74 -19.61 20.17
C THR A 87 -1.87 -20.99 20.81
N VAL A 88 -0.98 -21.34 21.74
CA VAL A 88 -1.00 -22.61 22.47
C VAL A 88 -2.07 -22.57 23.55
N ALA A 89 -2.19 -21.45 24.28
CA ALA A 89 -3.23 -21.27 25.30
C ALA A 89 -4.65 -21.38 24.71
N LEU A 90 -4.90 -20.77 23.55
CA LEU A 90 -6.18 -20.87 22.86
C LEU A 90 -6.50 -22.31 22.44
N GLN A 91 -5.50 -23.06 21.94
CA GLN A 91 -5.66 -24.48 21.59
C GLN A 91 -5.96 -25.35 22.82
N ALA A 92 -5.33 -25.08 23.96
CA ALA A 92 -5.61 -25.76 25.22
C ALA A 92 -7.04 -25.52 25.71
N CYS A 93 -7.64 -24.37 25.39
CA CYS A 93 -9.06 -24.08 25.62
C CYS A 93 -10.00 -24.71 24.58
N GLY A 94 -9.51 -25.60 23.71
CA GLY A 94 -10.31 -26.30 22.70
C GLY A 94 -10.59 -25.50 21.43
N ILE A 95 -9.89 -24.37 21.21
CA ILE A 95 -10.08 -23.55 20.01
C ILE A 95 -9.22 -24.11 18.88
N SER A 96 -9.87 -24.50 17.79
CA SER A 96 -9.17 -25.04 16.61
C SER A 96 -8.35 -23.97 15.88
N ILE A 97 -7.21 -24.37 15.33
CA ILE A 97 -6.34 -23.52 14.51
C ILE A 97 -7.12 -22.94 13.30
N TYR A 98 -8.03 -23.72 12.72
CA TYR A 98 -8.86 -23.31 11.58
C TYR A 98 -9.78 -22.14 11.91
N ARG A 99 -10.24 -22.04 13.16
CA ARG A 99 -11.03 -20.88 13.60
C ARG A 99 -10.17 -19.62 13.65
N MET A 100 -8.92 -19.74 14.09
CA MET A 100 -7.95 -18.63 14.13
C MET A 100 -7.52 -18.19 12.72
N LEU A 101 -7.58 -19.08 11.72
CA LEU A 101 -7.30 -18.74 10.32
C LEU A 101 -8.41 -17.93 9.65
N ARG A 102 -9.65 -17.96 10.14
CA ARG A 102 -10.77 -17.18 9.55
C ARG A 102 -10.50 -15.67 9.49
N PRO A 103 -10.11 -14.98 10.58
CA PRO A 103 -9.79 -13.55 10.51
C PRO A 103 -8.62 -13.25 9.55
N VAL A 104 -7.62 -14.13 9.49
CA VAL A 104 -6.49 -14.02 8.56
C VAL A 104 -6.94 -14.14 7.10
N ALA A 105 -7.82 -15.09 6.80
CA ALA A 105 -8.37 -15.28 5.46
C ALA A 105 -9.23 -14.09 5.03
N VAL A 106 -10.03 -13.51 5.94
CA VAL A 106 -10.81 -12.29 5.67
C VAL A 106 -9.87 -11.12 5.37
N LEU A 107 -8.80 -10.94 6.14
CA LEU A 107 -7.80 -9.91 5.88
C LEU A 107 -7.14 -10.10 4.50
N GLY A 108 -6.78 -11.34 4.16
CA GLY A 108 -6.23 -11.69 2.85
C GLY A 108 -7.20 -11.40 1.70
N ALA A 109 -8.48 -11.71 1.86
CA ALA A 109 -9.50 -11.41 0.87
C ALA A 109 -9.71 -9.89 0.68
N VAL A 110 -9.71 -9.12 1.76
CA VAL A 110 -9.78 -7.64 1.71
C VAL A 110 -8.54 -7.07 1.02
N ALA A 111 -7.35 -7.57 1.36
CA ALA A 111 -6.10 -7.16 0.72
C ALA A 111 -6.05 -7.50 -0.77
N MET A 112 -6.56 -8.67 -1.14
CA MET A 112 -6.70 -9.08 -2.54
C MET A 112 -7.62 -8.11 -3.29
N ALA A 113 -8.82 -7.85 -2.76
CA ALA A 113 -9.76 -6.91 -3.38
C ALA A 113 -9.17 -5.50 -3.51
N ALA A 114 -8.47 -5.01 -2.49
CA ALA A 114 -7.80 -3.71 -2.52
C ALA A 114 -6.69 -3.68 -3.59
N THR A 115 -5.82 -4.69 -3.63
CA THR A 115 -4.75 -4.80 -4.62
C THR A 115 -5.32 -4.87 -6.04
N THR A 116 -6.37 -5.66 -6.26
CA THR A 116 -7.05 -5.76 -7.55
C THR A 116 -7.62 -4.42 -7.99
N TYR A 117 -8.30 -3.69 -7.10
CA TYR A 117 -8.80 -2.35 -7.41
C TYR A 117 -7.67 -1.38 -7.78
N VAL A 118 -6.57 -1.40 -7.01
CA VAL A 118 -5.42 -0.54 -7.29
C VAL A 118 -4.82 -0.84 -8.66
N LEU A 119 -4.64 -2.12 -9.02
CA LEU A 119 -4.01 -2.50 -10.28
C LEU A 119 -4.93 -2.29 -11.50
N ILE A 120 -6.24 -2.52 -11.38
CA ILE A 120 -7.17 -2.45 -12.50
C ILE A 120 -7.68 -1.03 -12.74
N VAL A 121 -7.83 -0.22 -11.69
CA VAL A 121 -8.44 1.11 -11.78
C VAL A 121 -7.42 2.19 -11.46
N ALA A 122 -6.87 2.20 -10.25
CA ALA A 122 -6.08 3.33 -9.77
C ALA A 122 -4.75 3.51 -10.53
N VAL A 123 -4.06 2.43 -10.90
CA VAL A 123 -2.80 2.49 -11.64
C VAL A 123 -3.00 2.99 -13.07
N PRO A 124 -3.95 2.46 -13.87
CA PRO A 124 -4.26 3.02 -15.18
C PRO A 124 -4.65 4.50 -15.15
N ASP A 125 -5.56 4.89 -14.26
CA ASP A 125 -6.02 6.27 -14.11
C ASP A 125 -4.84 7.21 -13.78
N ALA A 126 -3.97 6.79 -12.87
CA ALA A 126 -2.79 7.56 -12.50
C ALA A 126 -1.76 7.66 -13.63
N ASN A 127 -1.56 6.59 -14.39
CA ASN A 127 -0.68 6.59 -15.57
C ASN A 127 -1.22 7.51 -16.67
N GLN A 128 -2.54 7.58 -16.84
CA GLN A 128 -3.17 8.47 -17.79
C GLN A 128 -3.04 9.93 -17.36
N ALA A 129 -3.34 10.24 -16.09
CA ALA A 129 -3.14 11.57 -15.52
C ALA A 129 -1.68 12.04 -15.63
N PHE A 130 -0.71 11.15 -15.38
CA PHE A 130 0.71 11.45 -15.55
C PHE A 130 1.05 11.87 -16.99
N ARG A 131 0.52 11.15 -17.99
CA ARG A 131 0.74 11.47 -19.42
C ARG A 131 0.08 12.79 -19.82
N GLU A 132 -1.13 13.04 -19.36
CA GLU A 132 -1.89 14.26 -19.66
C GLU A 132 -1.19 15.51 -19.09
N ILE A 133 -0.74 15.43 -17.83
CA ILE A 133 -0.01 16.53 -17.18
C ILE A 133 1.29 16.84 -17.92
N ILE A 134 2.04 15.80 -18.32
CA ILE A 134 3.28 16.00 -19.09
C ILE A 134 2.99 16.61 -20.45
N PHE A 135 1.99 16.11 -21.17
CA PHE A 135 1.64 16.61 -22.50
C PHE A 135 1.23 18.09 -22.45
N HIS A 136 0.36 18.47 -21.50
CA HIS A 136 -0.04 19.87 -21.33
C HIS A 136 1.16 20.75 -20.96
N THR A 137 2.08 20.27 -20.11
CA THR A 137 3.27 21.05 -19.72
C THR A 137 4.24 21.25 -20.88
N MET A 138 4.37 20.26 -21.78
CA MET A 138 5.19 20.37 -22.99
C MET A 138 4.53 21.27 -24.04
N ALA A 139 3.22 21.16 -24.24
CA ALA A 139 2.47 21.97 -25.21
C ALA A 139 2.52 23.47 -24.88
N THR A 140 2.24 23.83 -23.62
CA THR A 140 2.28 25.24 -23.19
C THR A 140 3.67 25.86 -23.32
N ARG A 141 4.74 25.06 -23.12
CA ARG A 141 6.12 25.56 -23.29
C ARG A 141 6.58 25.66 -24.74
N ALA A 142 6.08 24.80 -25.62
CA ALA A 142 6.35 24.91 -27.04
C ALA A 142 5.70 26.16 -27.66
N GLU A 143 4.61 26.65 -27.08
CA GLU A 143 3.97 27.92 -27.47
C GLU A 143 4.72 29.14 -26.93
N ASP A 144 5.40 29.05 -25.78
CA ASP A 144 6.21 30.14 -25.22
C ASP A 144 7.57 30.33 -25.93
N GLU A 145 8.03 29.36 -26.74
CA GLU A 145 9.29 29.42 -27.51
C GLU A 145 9.13 29.94 -28.95
N VAL A 146 7.92 30.32 -29.38
CA VAL A 146 7.63 30.92 -30.70
C VAL A 146 7.31 32.41 -30.57
#